data_AF-A0A662HW99-F1
#
_entry.id   AF-A0A662HW99-F1
#
_cell.length_a   1.000
_cell.length_b   1.000
_cell.length_c   1.000
_cell.angle_alpha   90.00
_cell.angle_beta   90.00
_cell.angle_gamma   90.00
#
_symmetry.space_group_name_H-M   'P 1'
#
loop_
_entity.id
_entity.type
_entity.pdbx_description
1 polymer ?
#
loop_
_entity_poly.entity_id
_entity_poly.type
_entity_poly.pdbx_seq_one_letter_code
_entity_poly.pdbx_strand_id
1 'polypeptide(L)'
;MKKATKVFVIVFIVILFTGFGFYFYQLYEVAKGISLKEASVANVRFEGFNPLIGDFYPDSVEFTFRIKVYNPSGYGVDLDKITYTVYVEEIFLGKGFVENLYIAPKTETSLDFKLKTESSDILSLIGDLLVRGDNVVDYRVNGYVILPIKFFGVVRVFSVEIPYNYEGFYVLPVKPPWGRPETKLVSGWWESTTIHLCSTVKATVVVKGSISGKMEIQVKKDIPLWPDKVVYSKSFYVNIPVGDQKIFTIYFHPSEASSWKLRGYYIVVKLNNQEIWSQESDYPPRLKVLQ
;
A
#
# COMPACT_ATOMS: atom_id res chain seq x y z
N MET A 1 44.70 5.59 52.33
CA MET A 1 44.66 5.03 50.95
C MET A 1 43.52 4.04 50.68
N LYS A 2 43.33 2.97 51.46
CA LYS A 2 42.35 1.89 51.14
C LYS A 2 40.87 2.32 50.96
N LYS A 3 40.39 3.35 51.67
CA LYS A 3 39.00 3.83 51.54
C LYS A 3 38.76 4.61 50.23
N ALA A 4 39.67 5.51 49.87
CA ALA A 4 39.55 6.30 48.64
C ALA A 4 39.60 5.41 47.39
N THR A 5 40.47 4.38 47.37
CA THR A 5 40.53 3.40 46.28
C THR A 5 39.23 2.60 46.14
N LYS A 6 38.62 2.17 47.25
CA LYS A 6 37.32 1.47 47.20
C LYS A 6 36.19 2.36 46.68
N VAL A 7 36.14 3.62 47.10
CA VAL A 7 35.13 4.58 46.61
C VAL A 7 35.31 4.82 45.11
N PHE A 8 36.55 5.01 44.64
CA PHE A 8 36.82 5.18 43.22
C PHE A 8 36.39 3.96 42.39
N VAL A 9 36.70 2.74 42.85
CA VAL A 9 36.29 1.51 42.18
C VAL A 9 34.76 1.39 42.12
N ILE A 10 34.05 1.69 43.21
CA ILE A 10 32.59 1.64 43.24
C ILE A 10 31.99 2.68 42.28
N VAL A 11 32.48 3.91 42.29
CA VAL A 11 32.00 4.97 41.38
C VAL A 11 32.25 4.59 39.92
N PHE A 12 33.42 4.06 39.61
CA PHE A 12 33.76 3.58 38.27
C PHE A 12 32.82 2.46 37.81
N ILE A 13 32.54 1.49 38.69
CA ILE A 13 31.59 0.40 38.43
C ILE A 13 30.19 0.96 38.18
N VAL A 14 29.72 1.91 38.99
CA VAL A 14 28.39 2.53 38.83
C VAL A 14 28.30 3.30 37.50
N ILE A 15 29.31 4.07 37.13
CA ILE A 15 29.37 4.79 35.85
C ILE A 15 29.33 3.80 34.68
N LEU A 16 30.11 2.72 34.75
CA LEU A 16 30.06 1.64 33.76
C LEU A 16 28.63 1.08 33.66
N PHE A 17 28.05 0.58 34.75
CA PHE A 17 26.71 -0.03 34.73
C PHE A 17 25.62 0.94 34.26
N THR A 18 25.72 2.23 34.61
CA THR A 18 24.77 3.26 34.19
C THR A 18 24.92 3.54 32.69
N GLY A 19 26.15 3.70 32.20
CA GLY A 19 26.43 3.84 30.77
C GLY A 19 25.98 2.63 29.97
N PHE A 20 26.21 1.42 30.48
CA PHE A 20 25.70 0.17 29.91
C PHE A 20 24.18 0.17 29.85
N GLY A 21 23.50 0.45 30.97
CA GLY A 21 22.04 0.47 31.04
C GLY A 21 21.43 1.44 30.04
N PHE A 22 22.00 2.64 29.92
CA PHE A 22 21.56 3.64 28.95
C PHE A 22 21.78 3.17 27.50
N TYR A 23 22.93 2.58 27.19
CA TYR A 23 23.22 2.05 25.86
C TYR A 23 22.28 0.90 25.46
N PHE A 24 22.05 -0.06 26.37
CA PHE A 24 21.11 -1.16 26.16
C PHE A 24 19.67 -0.65 25.96
N TYR A 25 19.27 0.37 26.72
CA TYR A 25 17.96 1.00 26.55
C TYR A 25 17.79 1.62 25.15
N GLN A 26 18.82 2.32 24.64
CA GLN A 26 18.78 2.87 23.28
C GLN A 26 18.65 1.78 22.20
N LEU A 27 19.40 0.69 22.32
CA LEU A 27 19.32 -0.43 21.38
C LEU A 27 17.96 -1.12 21.41
N TYR A 28 17.37 -1.24 22.59
CA TYR A 28 16.02 -1.78 22.74
C TYR A 28 14.96 -0.90 22.07
N GLU A 29 15.05 0.42 22.24
CA GLU A 29 14.18 1.38 21.54
C GLU A 29 14.33 1.28 20.02
N VAL A 30 15.56 1.13 19.51
CA VAL A 30 15.82 0.92 18.08
C VAL A 30 15.23 -0.41 17.59
N ALA A 31 15.49 -1.51 18.30
CA ALA A 31 15.02 -2.83 17.89
C ALA A 31 13.49 -2.93 17.89
N LYS A 32 12.82 -2.23 18.82
CA LYS A 32 11.35 -2.12 18.83
C LYS A 32 10.79 -1.16 17.80
N GLY A 33 11.54 -0.12 17.47
CA GLY A 33 11.06 0.98 16.65
C GLY A 33 11.32 0.79 15.15
N ILE A 34 12.44 0.16 14.79
CA ILE A 34 12.79 -0.05 13.39
C ILE A 34 11.70 -0.89 12.74
N SER A 35 11.08 -0.31 11.73
CA SER A 35 9.95 -0.93 11.04
C SER A 35 10.17 -0.81 9.55
N LEU A 36 9.99 -1.93 8.88
CA LEU A 36 9.70 -1.90 7.46
C LEU A 36 8.32 -1.22 7.33
N LYS A 37 8.20 -0.20 6.49
CA LYS A 37 6.93 0.53 6.26
C LYS A 37 6.21 0.03 5.01
N GLU A 38 6.98 -0.43 4.04
CA GLU A 38 6.50 -0.80 2.73
C GLU A 38 7.46 -1.82 2.11
N ALA A 39 6.91 -2.87 1.52
CA ALA A 39 7.58 -3.68 0.51
C ALA A 39 6.64 -3.78 -0.69
N SER A 40 7.03 -3.17 -1.81
CA SER A 40 6.17 -3.04 -2.99
C SER A 40 6.90 -3.29 -4.29
N VAL A 41 6.16 -3.67 -5.33
CA VAL A 41 6.69 -3.74 -6.70
C VAL A 41 6.73 -2.30 -7.24
N ALA A 42 7.93 -1.82 -7.56
CA ALA A 42 8.14 -0.51 -8.15
C ALA A 42 8.00 -0.54 -9.68
N ASN A 43 8.47 -1.61 -10.32
CA ASN A 43 8.45 -1.75 -11.78
C ASN A 43 8.47 -3.22 -12.20
N VAL A 44 7.85 -3.54 -13.33
CA VAL A 44 7.97 -4.84 -14.02
C VAL A 44 8.35 -4.59 -15.48
N ARG A 45 9.41 -5.26 -15.94
CA ARG A 45 9.89 -5.19 -17.32
C ARG A 45 9.80 -6.57 -17.96
N PHE A 46 9.34 -6.58 -19.21
CA PHE A 46 9.23 -7.77 -20.04
C PHE A 46 10.30 -7.73 -21.13
N GLU A 47 10.99 -8.84 -21.37
CA GLU A 47 11.85 -9.05 -22.54
C GLU A 47 11.24 -10.13 -23.44
N GLY A 48 11.55 -10.11 -24.74
CA GLY A 48 10.97 -11.05 -25.72
C GLY A 48 9.51 -10.80 -26.08
N PHE A 49 8.85 -9.87 -25.40
CA PHE A 49 7.43 -9.60 -25.49
C PHE A 49 7.04 -8.74 -26.72
N ASN A 50 6.13 -9.22 -27.57
CA ASN A 50 5.63 -8.44 -28.73
C ASN A 50 4.10 -8.59 -28.98
N PRO A 51 3.28 -7.73 -28.34
CA PRO A 51 1.83 -7.69 -28.53
C PRO A 51 1.36 -7.46 -29.96
N LEU A 52 2.16 -6.76 -30.77
CA LEU A 52 1.74 -6.33 -32.11
C LEU A 52 1.60 -7.50 -33.08
N ILE A 53 2.30 -8.61 -32.80
CA ILE A 53 2.26 -9.84 -33.59
C ILE A 53 1.51 -10.98 -32.87
N GLY A 54 0.83 -10.67 -31.76
CA GLY A 54 0.08 -11.66 -30.98
C GLY A 54 0.93 -12.47 -30.00
N ASP A 55 2.17 -12.05 -29.72
CA ASP A 55 3.02 -12.71 -28.74
C ASP A 55 2.85 -12.08 -27.35
N PHE A 56 2.21 -12.83 -26.46
CA PHE A 56 1.92 -12.40 -25.08
C PHE A 56 2.80 -13.07 -24.04
N TYR A 57 3.68 -14.00 -24.44
CA TYR A 57 4.50 -14.77 -23.50
C TYR A 57 5.92 -14.20 -23.50
N PRO A 58 6.30 -13.42 -22.48
CA PRO A 58 7.64 -12.87 -22.42
C PRO A 58 8.69 -13.99 -22.28
N ASP A 59 9.88 -13.78 -22.83
CA ASP A 59 11.04 -14.66 -22.65
C ASP A 59 11.64 -14.53 -21.24
N SER A 60 11.56 -13.33 -20.67
CA SER A 60 11.95 -13.08 -19.28
C SER A 60 11.19 -11.92 -18.67
N VAL A 61 11.08 -11.94 -17.34
CA VAL A 61 10.46 -10.85 -16.57
C VAL A 61 11.41 -10.38 -15.49
N GLU A 62 11.69 -9.08 -15.45
CA GLU A 62 12.45 -8.42 -14.39
C GLU A 62 11.50 -7.61 -13.50
N PHE A 63 11.37 -8.02 -12.24
CA PHE A 63 10.66 -7.27 -11.21
C PHE A 63 11.66 -6.40 -10.44
N THR A 64 11.35 -5.11 -10.29
CA THR A 64 12.04 -4.21 -9.35
C THR A 64 11.16 -4.03 -8.13
N PHE A 65 11.65 -4.49 -6.98
CA PHE A 65 10.98 -4.32 -5.69
C PHE A 65 11.61 -3.18 -4.91
N ARG A 66 10.79 -2.46 -4.14
CA ARG A 66 11.19 -1.40 -3.24
C ARG A 66 10.82 -1.75 -1.82
N ILE A 67 11.80 -1.69 -0.92
CA ILE A 67 11.61 -1.77 0.52
C ILE A 67 11.86 -0.39 1.12
N LYS A 68 10.96 0.08 1.99
CA LYS A 68 11.15 1.29 2.80
C LYS A 68 11.37 0.91 4.25
N VAL A 69 12.53 1.27 4.79
CA VAL A 69 12.89 1.06 6.19
C VAL A 69 12.83 2.39 6.91
N TYR A 70 12.08 2.45 8.01
CA TYR A 70 11.99 3.62 8.87
C TYR A 70 12.74 3.39 10.18
N ASN A 71 13.64 4.32 10.50
CA ASN A 71 14.30 4.38 11.80
C ASN A 71 13.66 5.50 12.64
N PRO A 72 12.78 5.21 13.61
CA PRO A 72 12.18 6.23 14.46
C PRO A 72 13.16 6.81 15.49
N SER A 73 14.31 6.16 15.71
CA SER A 73 15.22 6.54 16.78
C SER A 73 15.93 7.86 16.48
N GLY A 74 16.44 8.49 17.55
CA GLY A 74 17.29 9.68 17.45
C GLY A 74 18.72 9.41 16.98
N TYR A 75 19.08 8.16 16.68
CA TYR A 75 20.45 7.76 16.31
C TYR A 75 20.46 6.99 15.00
N GLY A 76 21.57 7.05 14.27
CA GLY A 76 21.77 6.25 13.05
C GLY A 76 22.00 4.78 13.38
N VAL A 77 21.60 3.90 12.47
CA VAL A 77 21.65 2.44 12.67
C VAL A 77 22.27 1.76 11.47
N ASP A 78 23.27 0.93 11.70
CA ASP A 78 23.79 0.00 10.69
C ASP A 78 22.99 -1.30 10.74
N LEU A 79 22.44 -1.72 9.62
CA LEU A 79 21.87 -3.05 9.44
C LEU A 79 22.91 -3.95 8.80
N ASP A 80 23.07 -5.15 9.36
CA ASP A 80 23.95 -6.16 8.79
C ASP A 80 23.38 -6.61 7.44
N LYS A 81 22.10 -6.97 7.44
CA LYS A 81 21.43 -7.60 6.30
C LYS A 81 19.93 -7.38 6.33
N ILE A 82 19.33 -7.18 5.16
CA ILE A 82 17.90 -7.37 4.93
C ILE A 82 17.76 -8.52 3.95
N THR A 83 17.20 -9.65 4.38
CA THR A 83 16.90 -10.78 3.50
C THR A 83 15.52 -10.61 2.90
N TYR A 84 15.30 -11.10 1.68
CA TYR A 84 13.98 -11.14 1.05
C TYR A 84 13.78 -12.46 0.32
N THR A 85 12.54 -12.93 0.33
CA THR A 85 12.01 -14.08 -0.41
C THR A 85 10.70 -13.64 -1.01
N VAL A 86 10.61 -13.67 -2.34
CA VAL A 86 9.52 -13.09 -3.10
C VAL A 86 8.73 -14.17 -3.80
N TYR A 87 7.42 -14.03 -3.74
CA TYR A 87 6.44 -14.84 -4.43
C TYR A 87 5.54 -13.95 -5.27
N VAL A 88 5.08 -14.49 -6.40
CA VAL A 88 4.16 -13.85 -7.34
C VAL A 88 3.06 -14.88 -7.62
N GLU A 89 1.80 -14.58 -7.29
CA GLU A 89 0.67 -15.54 -7.36
C GLU A 89 1.00 -16.89 -6.70
N GLU A 90 1.59 -16.84 -5.50
CA GLU A 90 2.11 -18.01 -4.75
C GLU A 90 3.28 -18.78 -5.39
N ILE A 91 3.73 -18.39 -6.59
CA ILE A 91 4.88 -18.98 -7.26
C ILE A 91 6.16 -18.29 -6.77
N PHE A 92 7.16 -19.07 -6.38
CA PHE A 92 8.45 -18.56 -5.94
C PHE A 92 9.14 -17.81 -7.10
N LEU A 93 9.39 -16.51 -6.91
CA LEU A 93 10.10 -15.68 -7.88
C LEU A 93 11.60 -15.67 -7.63
N GLY A 94 12.02 -15.55 -6.38
CA GLY A 94 13.43 -15.44 -6.03
C GLY A 94 13.67 -15.07 -4.57
N LYS A 95 14.94 -15.17 -4.16
CA LYS A 95 15.40 -14.76 -2.82
C LYS A 95 16.76 -14.10 -2.90
N GLY A 96 17.06 -13.23 -1.95
CA GLY A 96 18.32 -12.53 -1.90
C GLY A 96 18.46 -11.71 -0.62
N PHE A 97 19.42 -10.81 -0.62
CA PHE A 97 19.65 -9.90 0.49
C PHE A 97 20.35 -8.61 0.07
N VAL A 98 20.24 -7.59 0.93
CA VAL A 98 21.02 -6.35 0.88
C VAL A 98 21.83 -6.26 2.18
N GLU A 99 23.13 -5.98 2.09
CA GLU A 99 24.05 -5.92 3.24
C GLU A 99 24.59 -4.51 3.49
N ASN A 100 25.11 -4.27 4.70
CA ASN A 100 25.86 -3.07 5.09
C ASN A 100 25.09 -1.77 4.85
N LEU A 101 23.89 -1.69 5.40
CA LEU A 101 22.99 -0.57 5.18
C LEU A 101 22.97 0.38 6.37
N TYR A 102 23.29 1.65 6.14
CA TYR A 102 23.10 2.70 7.15
C TYR A 102 21.75 3.38 7.01
N ILE A 103 20.96 3.41 8.09
CA ILE A 103 19.69 4.14 8.18
C ILE A 103 19.86 5.34 9.11
N ALA A 104 19.70 6.55 8.57
CA ALA A 104 19.81 7.78 9.33
C ALA A 104 18.66 7.94 10.36
N PRO A 105 18.90 8.67 11.47
CA PRO A 105 17.90 8.87 12.52
C PRO A 105 16.66 9.60 12.00
N LYS A 106 15.47 9.17 12.42
CA LYS A 106 14.17 9.76 12.06
C LYS A 106 13.92 9.85 10.55
N THR A 107 14.55 8.98 9.76
CA THR A 107 14.40 8.95 8.29
C THR A 107 13.85 7.63 7.77
N GLU A 108 13.27 7.71 6.58
CA GLU A 108 12.95 6.54 5.75
C GLU A 108 14.02 6.38 4.65
N THR A 109 14.54 5.17 4.51
CA THR A 109 15.46 4.82 3.42
C THR A 109 14.76 3.84 2.49
N SER A 110 14.76 4.18 1.19
CA SER A 110 14.23 3.30 0.14
C SER A 110 15.34 2.47 -0.46
N LEU A 111 15.09 1.18 -0.62
CA LEU A 111 15.99 0.20 -1.20
C LEU A 111 15.32 -0.52 -2.35
N ASP A 112 15.95 -0.47 -3.51
CA ASP A 112 15.46 -1.15 -4.70
C ASP A 112 16.33 -2.38 -4.99
N PHE A 113 15.70 -3.52 -5.25
CA PHE A 113 16.37 -4.74 -5.69
C PHE A 113 15.62 -5.36 -6.88
N LYS A 114 16.36 -6.09 -7.70
CA LYS A 114 15.86 -6.65 -8.95
C LYS A 114 15.88 -8.16 -8.92
N LEU A 115 14.79 -8.76 -9.39
CA LEU A 115 14.66 -10.19 -9.60
C LEU A 115 14.26 -10.43 -11.04
N LYS A 116 15.19 -10.98 -11.83
CA LYS A 116 14.94 -11.45 -13.19
C LYS A 116 14.65 -12.95 -13.16
N THR A 117 13.62 -13.37 -13.86
CA THR A 117 13.25 -14.78 -13.99
C THR A 117 12.96 -15.15 -15.45
N GLU A 118 13.32 -16.38 -15.79
CA GLU A 118 13.02 -17.07 -17.05
C GLU A 118 12.19 -18.35 -16.76
N SER A 119 11.68 -18.48 -15.53
CA SER A 119 10.90 -19.65 -15.10
C SER A 119 9.60 -19.77 -15.89
N SER A 120 9.39 -20.90 -16.57
CA SER A 120 8.19 -21.21 -17.34
C SER A 120 6.90 -20.97 -16.56
N ASP A 121 6.89 -21.23 -15.26
CA ASP A 121 5.70 -21.07 -14.42
C ASP A 121 5.31 -19.59 -14.26
N ILE A 122 6.30 -18.71 -14.09
CA ILE A 122 6.07 -17.26 -14.01
C ILE A 122 5.75 -16.70 -15.41
N LEU A 123 6.50 -17.11 -16.45
CA LEU A 123 6.29 -16.61 -17.81
C LEU A 123 4.89 -16.99 -18.32
N SER A 124 4.45 -18.23 -18.09
CA SER A 124 3.11 -18.70 -18.46
C SER A 124 2.02 -18.00 -17.65
N LEU A 125 2.19 -17.83 -16.33
CA LEU A 125 1.26 -17.06 -15.50
C LEU A 125 1.03 -15.64 -16.06
N ILE A 126 2.13 -14.93 -16.33
CA ILE A 126 2.06 -13.56 -16.86
C ILE A 126 1.43 -13.55 -18.25
N GLY A 127 1.86 -14.44 -19.15
CA GLY A 127 1.30 -14.51 -20.50
C GLY A 127 -0.19 -14.84 -20.49
N ASP A 128 -0.61 -15.78 -19.65
CA ASP A 128 -2.00 -16.16 -19.47
C ASP A 128 -2.87 -15.01 -18.93
N LEU A 129 -2.36 -14.21 -17.99
CA LEU A 129 -3.04 -13.00 -17.51
C LEU A 129 -3.26 -12.03 -18.66
N LEU A 130 -2.21 -11.75 -19.44
CA LEU A 130 -2.27 -10.83 -20.57
C LEU A 130 -3.22 -11.32 -21.68
N VAL A 131 -3.21 -12.61 -22.01
CA VAL A 131 -4.13 -13.22 -22.98
C VAL A 131 -5.58 -13.07 -22.53
N ARG A 132 -5.87 -13.28 -21.24
CA ARG A 132 -7.21 -13.11 -20.66
C ARG A 132 -7.64 -11.65 -20.56
N GLY A 133 -6.72 -10.71 -20.76
CA GLY A 133 -6.98 -9.29 -20.57
C GLY A 133 -6.96 -8.86 -19.12
N ASP A 134 -6.35 -9.66 -18.24
CA ASP A 134 -6.01 -9.30 -16.87
C ASP A 134 -4.62 -8.65 -16.85
N ASN A 135 -4.40 -7.79 -15.87
CA ASN A 135 -3.13 -7.10 -15.70
C ASN A 135 -2.78 -6.88 -14.23
N VAL A 136 -3.48 -7.52 -13.30
CA VAL A 136 -3.15 -7.47 -11.86
C VAL A 136 -2.39 -8.73 -11.49
N VAL A 137 -1.37 -8.57 -10.66
CA VAL A 137 -0.55 -9.66 -10.15
C VAL A 137 -0.36 -9.48 -8.66
N ASP A 138 -0.76 -10.47 -7.88
CA ASP A 138 -0.53 -10.51 -6.44
C ASP A 138 0.92 -10.92 -6.14
N TYR A 139 1.51 -10.31 -5.12
CA TYR A 139 2.87 -10.60 -4.68
C TYR A 139 2.96 -10.71 -3.16
N ARG A 140 3.95 -11.48 -2.70
CA ARG A 140 4.27 -11.62 -1.29
C ARG A 140 5.79 -11.53 -1.09
N VAL A 141 6.22 -10.71 -0.14
CA VAL A 141 7.63 -10.51 0.23
C VAL A 141 7.82 -10.84 1.70
N ASN A 142 8.60 -11.89 1.94
CA ASN A 142 8.94 -12.38 3.28
C ASN A 142 10.43 -12.17 3.54
N GLY A 143 10.81 -11.89 4.79
CA GLY A 143 12.22 -11.81 5.13
C GLY A 143 12.51 -11.42 6.56
N TYR A 144 13.77 -11.09 6.81
CA TYR A 144 14.29 -10.69 8.10
C TYR A 144 15.18 -9.46 7.93
N VAL A 145 15.08 -8.53 8.87
CA VAL A 145 16.08 -7.48 9.09
C VAL A 145 17.00 -7.95 10.20
N ILE A 146 18.29 -8.04 9.91
CA ILE A 146 19.34 -8.44 10.87
C ILE A 146 20.01 -7.17 11.39
N LEU A 147 19.71 -6.85 12.65
CA LEU A 147 20.25 -5.71 13.35
C LEU A 147 21.45 -6.15 14.23
N PRO A 148 22.69 -5.72 13.94
CA PRO A 148 23.83 -5.98 14.80
C PRO A 148 23.76 -5.14 16.07
N ILE A 149 23.85 -5.82 17.21
CA ILE A 149 24.06 -5.18 18.50
C ILE A 149 25.56 -5.10 18.73
N LYS A 150 26.14 -3.92 18.47
CA LYS A 150 27.55 -3.62 18.70
C LYS A 150 27.76 -3.10 20.12
N PHE A 151 28.98 -3.13 20.61
CA PHE A 151 29.42 -2.60 21.89
C PHE A 151 30.39 -1.46 21.61
N PHE A 152 30.13 -0.30 22.22
CA PHE A 152 30.76 0.98 21.88
C PHE A 152 30.68 1.32 20.37
N GLY A 153 29.70 0.77 19.65
CA GLY A 153 29.60 0.92 18.19
C GLY A 153 30.65 0.14 17.38
N VAL A 154 31.57 -0.59 18.03
CA VAL A 154 32.69 -1.26 17.36
C VAL A 154 32.59 -2.78 17.43
N VAL A 155 32.33 -3.35 18.61
CA VAL A 155 32.46 -4.81 18.83
C VAL A 155 31.08 -5.48 18.79
N ARG A 156 30.79 -6.32 17.79
CA ARG A 156 29.50 -7.06 17.73
C ARG A 156 29.37 -8.00 18.93
N VAL A 157 28.24 -7.90 19.65
CA VAL A 157 27.90 -8.77 20.80
C VAL A 157 26.92 -9.85 20.38
N PHE A 158 25.82 -9.47 19.72
CA PHE A 158 24.82 -10.38 19.16
C PHE A 158 24.07 -9.68 18.02
N SER A 159 23.18 -10.39 17.34
CA SER A 159 22.30 -9.83 16.30
C SER A 159 20.85 -10.12 16.63
N VAL A 160 19.95 -9.20 16.31
CA VAL A 160 18.50 -9.34 16.44
C VAL A 160 17.90 -9.54 15.06
N GLU A 161 17.10 -10.58 14.90
CA GLU A 161 16.35 -10.85 13.67
C GLU A 161 14.91 -10.34 13.81
N ILE A 162 14.51 -9.43 12.93
CA ILE A 162 13.17 -8.85 12.91
C ILE A 162 12.46 -9.37 11.67
N PRO A 163 11.52 -10.33 11.80
CA PRO A 163 10.80 -10.88 10.66
C PRO A 163 9.84 -9.84 10.08
N TYR A 164 9.60 -9.95 8.77
CA TYR A 164 8.58 -9.17 8.08
C TYR A 164 7.89 -10.02 7.00
N ASN A 165 6.60 -9.76 6.79
CA ASN A 165 5.79 -10.32 5.72
C ASN A 165 4.91 -9.20 5.16
N TYR A 166 5.00 -8.98 3.85
CA TYR A 166 4.18 -8.03 3.12
C TYR A 166 3.50 -8.71 1.94
N GLU A 167 2.23 -8.40 1.77
CA GLU A 167 1.42 -8.84 0.64
C GLU A 167 0.84 -7.59 -0.05
N GLY A 168 0.68 -7.67 -1.36
CA GLY A 168 0.12 -6.60 -2.17
C GLY A 168 -0.11 -7.06 -3.60
N PHE A 169 -0.44 -6.12 -4.46
CA PHE A 169 -0.58 -6.38 -5.89
C PHE A 169 0.12 -5.32 -6.73
N TYR A 170 0.38 -5.67 -7.98
CA TYR A 170 0.94 -4.77 -8.98
C TYR A 170 0.12 -4.81 -10.26
N VAL A 171 -0.10 -3.65 -10.87
CA VAL A 171 -0.75 -3.53 -12.17
C VAL A 171 0.33 -3.51 -13.24
N LEU A 172 0.39 -4.56 -14.06
CA LEU A 172 1.36 -4.68 -15.15
C LEU A 172 1.21 -3.49 -16.12
N PRO A 173 2.33 -2.94 -16.62
CA PRO A 173 2.31 -1.73 -17.45
C PRO A 173 1.75 -1.95 -18.86
N VAL A 174 1.36 -3.19 -19.19
CA VAL A 174 0.81 -3.55 -20.50
C VAL A 174 -0.70 -3.69 -20.39
N LYS A 175 -1.42 -2.99 -21.27
CA LYS A 175 -2.86 -3.14 -21.44
C LYS A 175 -3.15 -3.66 -22.86
N PRO A 176 -3.53 -4.93 -23.01
CA PRO A 176 -3.90 -5.44 -24.32
C PRO A 176 -5.14 -4.72 -24.87
N PRO A 177 -5.24 -4.47 -26.19
CA PRO A 177 -6.39 -3.81 -26.82
C PRO A 177 -7.75 -4.50 -26.57
N TRP A 178 -7.75 -5.82 -26.37
CA TRP A 178 -8.91 -6.65 -26.01
C TRP A 178 -9.01 -6.90 -24.50
N GLY A 179 -8.16 -6.25 -23.70
CA GLY A 179 -8.19 -6.33 -22.25
C GLY A 179 -9.60 -6.02 -21.76
N ARG A 180 -10.10 -6.81 -20.82
CA ARG A 180 -11.38 -6.46 -20.17
C ARG A 180 -11.18 -5.06 -19.60
N PRO A 181 -12.09 -4.11 -19.81
CA PRO A 181 -12.04 -2.86 -19.04
C PRO A 181 -11.93 -3.28 -17.58
N GLU A 182 -10.97 -2.75 -16.82
CA GLU A 182 -10.80 -3.05 -15.38
C GLU A 182 -12.19 -3.11 -14.76
N THR A 183 -12.75 -4.31 -14.54
CA THR A 183 -14.12 -4.41 -14.04
C THR A 183 -14.03 -4.23 -12.53
N LYS A 184 -13.68 -3.00 -12.15
CA LYS A 184 -14.14 -2.37 -10.93
C LYS A 184 -15.65 -2.31 -11.12
N LEU A 185 -16.35 -3.37 -10.75
CA LEU A 185 -17.80 -3.29 -10.64
C LEU A 185 -18.07 -2.49 -9.38
N VAL A 186 -18.03 -1.17 -9.55
CA VAL A 186 -18.53 -0.23 -8.57
C VAL A 186 -19.96 0.04 -8.98
N SER A 187 -20.87 -0.18 -8.05
CA SER A 187 -22.26 0.27 -8.20
C SER A 187 -22.61 1.05 -6.95
N GLY A 188 -23.51 2.01 -7.08
CA GLY A 188 -23.98 2.76 -5.94
C GLY A 188 -25.39 3.27 -6.16
N TRP A 189 -26.21 3.23 -5.12
CA TRP A 189 -27.59 3.68 -5.16
C TRP A 189 -27.99 4.37 -3.86
N TRP A 190 -29.01 5.19 -3.98
CA TRP A 190 -29.69 5.83 -2.86
C TRP A 190 -30.72 4.87 -2.27
N GLU A 191 -30.88 4.88 -0.95
CA GLU A 191 -31.98 4.14 -0.28
C GLU A 191 -33.35 4.68 -0.70
N SER A 192 -33.45 5.99 -0.91
CA SER A 192 -34.57 6.65 -1.58
C SER A 192 -34.04 7.60 -2.64
N THR A 193 -34.66 7.60 -3.81
CA THR A 193 -34.29 8.47 -4.95
C THR A 193 -34.96 9.84 -4.86
N THR A 194 -35.91 10.03 -3.94
CA THR A 194 -36.60 11.29 -3.67
C THR A 194 -36.69 11.54 -2.17
N ILE A 195 -36.24 12.70 -1.69
CA ILE A 195 -36.28 13.08 -0.26
C ILE A 195 -36.66 14.55 -0.09
N HIS A 196 -37.08 14.99 1.10
CA HIS A 196 -37.22 16.41 1.41
C HIS A 196 -35.90 17.04 1.85
N LEU A 197 -35.77 18.34 1.63
CA LEU A 197 -34.64 19.14 2.08
C LEU A 197 -34.36 18.91 3.58
N CYS A 198 -33.09 18.93 3.97
CA CYS A 198 -32.62 18.67 5.34
C CYS A 198 -32.86 17.24 5.88
N SER A 199 -33.48 16.34 5.12
CA SER A 199 -33.57 14.92 5.49
C SER A 199 -32.23 14.22 5.31
N THR A 200 -31.90 13.28 6.19
CA THR A 200 -30.76 12.39 6.00
C THR A 200 -31.10 11.32 4.97
N VAL A 201 -30.25 11.14 3.96
CA VAL A 201 -30.35 10.03 3.01
C VAL A 201 -29.15 9.11 3.12
N LYS A 202 -29.40 7.81 2.99
CA LYS A 202 -28.37 6.77 2.94
C LYS A 202 -28.02 6.46 1.48
N ALA A 203 -26.73 6.42 1.19
CA ALA A 203 -26.19 5.90 -0.06
C ALA A 203 -25.37 4.63 0.22
N THR A 204 -25.58 3.60 -0.60
CA THR A 204 -24.86 2.34 -0.55
C THR A 204 -23.99 2.25 -1.79
N VAL A 205 -22.71 1.90 -1.61
CA VAL A 205 -21.76 1.64 -2.69
C VAL A 205 -21.22 0.24 -2.53
N VAL A 206 -21.38 -0.60 -3.55
CA VAL A 206 -20.80 -1.93 -3.61
C VAL A 206 -19.61 -1.89 -4.54
N VAL A 207 -18.46 -2.33 -4.02
CA VAL A 207 -17.22 -2.41 -4.76
C VAL A 207 -16.84 -3.88 -4.84
N LYS A 208 -16.76 -4.39 -6.06
CA LYS A 208 -16.34 -5.77 -6.35
C LYS A 208 -15.08 -5.76 -7.22
N GLY A 209 -14.16 -6.67 -6.92
CA GLY A 209 -12.90 -6.84 -7.64
C GLY A 209 -11.67 -6.41 -6.85
N SER A 210 -10.49 -6.65 -7.42
CA SER A 210 -9.19 -6.39 -6.79
C SER A 210 -8.93 -4.89 -6.67
N ILE A 211 -9.20 -4.33 -5.49
CA ILE A 211 -9.01 -2.91 -5.20
C ILE A 211 -8.31 -2.75 -3.85
N SER A 212 -7.14 -2.11 -3.86
CA SER A 212 -6.45 -1.63 -2.66
C SER A 212 -6.06 -0.16 -2.80
N GLY A 213 -6.07 0.53 -1.67
CA GLY A 213 -5.66 1.93 -1.57
C GLY A 213 -6.68 2.81 -0.88
N LYS A 214 -6.54 4.13 -1.09
CA LYS A 214 -7.45 5.12 -0.54
C LYS A 214 -8.62 5.30 -1.49
N MET A 215 -9.78 4.77 -1.11
CA MET A 215 -11.03 4.99 -1.82
C MET A 215 -11.75 6.21 -1.23
N GLU A 216 -12.36 7.03 -2.08
CA GLU A 216 -13.13 8.21 -1.68
C GLU A 216 -14.50 8.17 -2.36
N ILE A 217 -15.56 8.19 -1.56
CA ILE A 217 -16.94 8.30 -2.04
C ILE A 217 -17.35 9.76 -1.92
N GLN A 218 -17.68 10.38 -3.04
CA GLN A 218 -18.10 11.77 -3.14
C GLN A 218 -19.58 11.86 -3.53
N VAL A 219 -20.26 12.87 -3.02
CA VAL A 219 -21.56 13.30 -3.53
C VAL A 219 -21.35 14.65 -4.22
N LYS A 220 -21.79 14.73 -5.48
CA LYS A 220 -21.69 15.94 -6.30
C LYS A 220 -23.08 16.48 -6.62
N LYS A 221 -23.19 17.81 -6.74
CA LYS A 221 -24.35 18.49 -7.34
C LYS A 221 -24.31 18.31 -8.84
N ASP A 222 -25.46 18.00 -9.42
CA ASP A 222 -25.68 17.96 -10.85
C ASP A 222 -26.25 19.30 -11.35
N ILE A 223 -25.36 20.18 -11.83
CA ILE A 223 -25.72 21.55 -12.22
C ILE A 223 -25.81 21.62 -13.75
N PRO A 224 -26.98 21.95 -14.34
CA PRO A 224 -27.10 22.13 -15.78
C PRO A 224 -26.10 23.17 -16.31
N LEU A 225 -25.34 22.80 -17.34
CA LEU A 225 -24.44 23.69 -18.09
C LEU A 225 -23.26 24.29 -17.28
N TRP A 226 -22.97 23.79 -16.07
CA TRP A 226 -21.85 24.24 -15.24
C TRP A 226 -21.06 23.04 -14.68
N PRO A 227 -19.80 23.24 -14.24
CA PRO A 227 -19.03 22.19 -13.57
C PRO A 227 -19.71 21.74 -12.27
N ASP A 228 -19.77 20.42 -12.08
CA ASP A 228 -20.35 19.82 -10.89
C ASP A 228 -19.52 20.12 -9.63
N LYS A 229 -20.22 20.32 -8.51
CA LYS A 229 -19.59 20.69 -7.23
C LYS A 229 -19.66 19.55 -6.23
N VAL A 230 -18.52 19.15 -5.67
CA VAL A 230 -18.46 18.21 -4.53
C VAL A 230 -19.08 18.88 -3.31
N VAL A 231 -20.07 18.22 -2.70
CA VAL A 231 -20.78 18.70 -1.50
C VAL A 231 -20.59 17.79 -0.29
N TYR A 232 -20.15 16.56 -0.50
CA TYR A 232 -19.81 15.61 0.55
C TYR A 232 -18.71 14.68 0.05
N SER A 233 -17.84 14.26 0.96
CA SER A 233 -16.82 13.25 0.69
C SER A 233 -16.54 12.42 1.94
N LYS A 234 -16.30 11.12 1.76
CA LYS A 234 -15.82 10.21 2.80
C LYS A 234 -14.77 9.26 2.24
N SER A 235 -13.62 9.19 2.89
CA SER A 235 -12.52 8.30 2.50
C SER A 235 -12.51 7.00 3.32
N PHE A 236 -12.05 5.93 2.68
CA PHE A 236 -11.84 4.60 3.23
C PHE A 236 -10.49 4.07 2.77
N TYR A 237 -9.76 3.39 3.64
CA TYR A 237 -8.67 2.52 3.21
C TYR A 237 -9.27 1.14 2.94
N VAL A 238 -9.10 0.65 1.72
CA VAL A 238 -9.71 -0.58 1.26
C VAL A 238 -8.63 -1.55 0.82
N ASN A 239 -8.88 -2.83 1.07
CA ASN A 239 -8.18 -3.97 0.49
C ASN A 239 -9.28 -5.01 0.22
N ILE A 240 -9.66 -5.15 -1.04
CA ILE A 240 -10.71 -6.05 -1.52
C ILE A 240 -10.02 -7.02 -2.46
N PRO A 241 -9.86 -8.30 -2.08
CA PRO A 241 -9.26 -9.32 -2.94
C PRO A 241 -10.05 -9.56 -4.24
N VAL A 242 -9.42 -10.25 -5.20
CA VAL A 242 -10.10 -10.73 -6.42
C VAL A 242 -11.29 -11.63 -6.03
N GLY A 243 -12.44 -11.41 -6.66
CA GLY A 243 -13.66 -12.20 -6.41
C GLY A 243 -14.49 -11.74 -5.21
N ASP A 244 -13.88 -11.01 -4.28
CA ASP A 244 -14.57 -10.44 -3.12
C ASP A 244 -15.33 -9.16 -3.46
N GLN A 245 -16.26 -8.81 -2.56
CA GLN A 245 -16.98 -7.55 -2.60
C GLN A 245 -17.05 -6.93 -1.21
N LYS A 246 -17.08 -5.60 -1.17
CA LYS A 246 -17.28 -4.84 0.06
C LYS A 246 -18.36 -3.77 -0.14
N ILE A 247 -19.20 -3.63 0.88
CA ILE A 247 -20.32 -2.69 0.90
C ILE A 247 -19.94 -1.51 1.78
N PHE A 248 -20.07 -0.30 1.25
CA PHE A 248 -19.82 0.94 1.94
C PHE A 248 -21.12 1.73 2.06
N THR A 249 -21.33 2.34 3.22
CA THR A 249 -22.50 3.17 3.48
C THR A 249 -22.06 4.57 3.88
N ILE A 250 -22.68 5.57 3.25
CA ILE A 250 -22.54 6.98 3.62
C ILE A 250 -23.91 7.58 3.92
N TYR A 251 -23.92 8.61 4.77
CA TYR A 251 -25.09 9.39 5.11
C TYR A 251 -24.86 10.82 4.64
N PHE A 252 -25.82 11.36 3.91
CA PHE A 252 -25.74 12.67 3.28
C PHE A 252 -26.96 13.52 3.67
N HIS A 253 -26.74 14.83 3.83
CA HIS A 253 -27.78 15.81 4.12
C HIS A 253 -27.75 16.84 2.98
N PRO A 254 -28.74 16.86 2.06
CA PRO A 254 -28.75 17.83 0.99
C PRO A 254 -29.03 19.22 1.54
N SER A 255 -28.25 20.18 1.04
CA SER A 255 -28.35 21.59 1.40
C SER A 255 -29.19 22.42 0.44
N GLU A 256 -29.65 21.86 -0.68
CA GLU A 256 -30.44 22.56 -1.69
C GLU A 256 -31.45 21.60 -2.35
N ALA A 257 -32.65 22.10 -2.62
CA ALA A 257 -33.69 21.34 -3.30
C ALA A 257 -33.43 21.26 -4.82
N SER A 258 -33.85 20.16 -5.44
CA SER A 258 -33.83 20.02 -6.89
C SER A 258 -34.75 21.05 -7.54
N SER A 259 -34.26 21.71 -8.57
CA SER A 259 -34.96 22.74 -9.33
C SER A 259 -34.43 22.82 -10.76
N TRP A 260 -34.86 23.82 -11.53
CA TRP A 260 -34.28 24.10 -12.84
C TRP A 260 -32.77 24.44 -12.78
N LYS A 261 -32.25 24.88 -11.61
CA LYS A 261 -30.83 25.18 -11.39
C LYS A 261 -30.02 24.00 -10.86
N LEU A 262 -30.68 22.96 -10.34
CA LEU A 262 -30.04 21.79 -9.72
C LEU A 262 -30.90 20.56 -10.02
N ARG A 263 -30.44 19.67 -10.90
CA ARG A 263 -31.20 18.46 -11.25
C ARG A 263 -31.29 17.51 -10.07
N GLY A 264 -30.21 17.41 -9.31
CA GLY A 264 -30.14 16.59 -8.10
C GLY A 264 -28.71 16.35 -7.65
N TYR A 265 -28.49 15.23 -7.00
CA TYR A 265 -27.19 14.80 -6.51
C TYR A 265 -26.85 13.41 -7.04
N TYR A 266 -25.56 13.16 -7.27
CA TYR A 266 -25.08 11.88 -7.76
C TYR A 266 -23.79 11.45 -7.04
N ILE A 267 -23.56 10.15 -7.04
CA ILE A 267 -22.42 9.52 -6.35
C ILE A 267 -21.24 9.38 -7.30
N VAL A 268 -20.05 9.66 -6.82
CA VAL A 268 -18.78 9.42 -7.51
C VAL A 268 -17.86 8.65 -6.60
N VAL A 269 -17.14 7.67 -7.15
CA VAL A 269 -16.14 6.90 -6.41
C VAL A 269 -14.78 7.11 -7.04
N LYS A 270 -13.82 7.50 -6.21
CA LYS A 270 -12.41 7.64 -6.58
C LYS A 270 -11.56 6.61 -5.84
N LEU A 271 -10.49 6.17 -6.49
CA LEU A 271 -9.43 5.36 -5.89
C LEU A 271 -8.10 6.05 -6.16
N ASN A 272 -7.32 6.31 -5.11
CA ASN A 272 -6.03 7.01 -5.20
C ASN A 272 -6.13 8.31 -6.01
N ASN A 273 -7.16 9.10 -5.75
CA ASN A 273 -7.52 10.35 -6.43
C ASN A 273 -7.98 10.25 -7.90
N GLN A 274 -8.04 9.04 -8.48
CA GLN A 274 -8.58 8.82 -9.82
C GLN A 274 -10.06 8.42 -9.74
N GLU A 275 -10.93 9.04 -10.55
CA GLU A 275 -12.33 8.64 -10.68
C GLU A 275 -12.43 7.26 -11.34
N ILE A 276 -13.07 6.30 -10.65
CA ILE A 276 -13.24 4.92 -11.12
C ILE A 276 -14.70 4.59 -11.42
N TRP A 277 -15.64 5.38 -10.91
CA TRP A 277 -17.07 5.23 -11.20
C TRP A 277 -17.84 6.51 -10.88
N SER A 278 -18.89 6.77 -11.67
CA SER A 278 -19.81 7.88 -11.49
C SER A 278 -21.23 7.38 -11.78
N GLN A 279 -22.19 7.81 -10.96
CA GLN A 279 -23.58 7.41 -11.09
C GLN A 279 -24.21 8.03 -12.35
N GLU A 280 -24.78 7.17 -13.19
CA GLU A 280 -25.50 7.56 -14.41
C GLU A 280 -26.77 8.37 -14.09
N SER A 281 -27.36 9.01 -15.10
CA SER A 281 -28.56 9.83 -14.95
C SER A 281 -29.84 9.02 -14.75
N ASP A 282 -29.84 7.79 -15.23
CA ASP A 282 -31.02 7.04 -15.64
C ASP A 282 -31.28 5.85 -14.73
N TYR A 283 -30.31 4.95 -14.55
CA TYR A 283 -30.40 3.90 -13.53
C TYR A 283 -29.04 3.47 -12.97
N PRO A 284 -28.85 3.46 -11.63
CA PRO A 284 -29.77 3.94 -10.61
C PRO A 284 -29.90 5.47 -10.68
N PRO A 285 -31.11 6.04 -10.51
CA PRO A 285 -31.34 7.46 -10.78
C PRO A 285 -30.68 8.35 -9.72
N ARG A 286 -30.40 9.58 -10.14
CA ARG A 286 -29.87 10.64 -9.27
C ARG A 286 -30.86 10.97 -8.15
N LEU A 287 -30.34 11.43 -7.03
CA LEU A 287 -31.17 11.85 -5.89
C LEU A 287 -31.88 13.17 -6.22
N LYS A 288 -33.21 13.14 -6.17
CA LYS A 288 -34.06 14.33 -6.28
C LYS A 288 -34.43 14.83 -4.89
N VAL A 289 -34.29 16.13 -4.66
CA VAL A 289 -34.61 16.75 -3.37
C VAL A 289 -35.82 17.66 -3.53
N LEU A 290 -36.88 17.38 -2.79
CA LEU A 290 -38.09 18.19 -2.74
C LEU A 290 -37.92 19.28 -1.68
N GLN A 291 -38.65 20.38 -1.88
CA GLN A 291 -38.74 21.45 -0.90
C GLN A 291 -39.55 21.01 0.33
#